data_AF-A0A4U0UQ74-F1
#
_entry.id   AF-A0A4U0UQ74-F1
#
_cell.length_a   1.000
_cell.length_b   1.000
_cell.length_c   1.000
_cell.angle_alpha   90.00
_cell.angle_beta   90.00
_cell.angle_gamma   90.00
#
_symmetry.space_group_name_H-M   'P 1'
#
loop_
_entity.id
_entity.type
_entity.pdbx_description
1 polymer ?
#
loop_
_entity_poly.entity_id
_entity_poly.type
_entity_poly.pdbx_seq_one_letter_code
_entity_poly.pdbx_strand_id
1 'polypeptide(L)'
;MRPARSSSPAKRYARAALIPLLLSCLLLLAARLIAQPPSSLRPKIFVIGLSKTGTSSIGDALALLRYKRLGWKDIRSRHLVHTWANGDFRALINQTRYFDAFEDLPWPFMYQQMAEMYPDAKFVLSLRRDERVWLESMRRHVGRGSWQAYGYFYGATEVEGHEEVVVQSYRNHTENVRAYFRSRPERYAELVIDDGDKNWEVLCRMADCAGGRVPSIPFPKSNTAAHWQQGSVVGNLHVLWGWFVTRVEEMSAESYYKGGWAVVNGSLDVCWSLVSVIEQACSELYYKAMIATAEPLAFN
;
A
#
# COMPACT_ATOMS: atom_id res chain seq x y z
N MET A 1 33.80 -5.83 -59.33
CA MET A 1 33.53 -6.62 -58.11
C MET A 1 33.44 -5.69 -56.92
N ARG A 2 32.27 -5.56 -56.25
CA ARG A 2 32.16 -4.82 -54.98
C ARG A 2 32.73 -5.67 -53.85
N PRO A 3 33.60 -5.16 -52.96
CA PRO A 3 34.09 -5.92 -51.83
C PRO A 3 32.99 -6.11 -50.80
N ALA A 4 32.74 -7.36 -50.40
CA ALA A 4 31.82 -7.71 -49.33
C ALA A 4 32.32 -7.10 -48.01
N ARG A 5 31.56 -6.16 -47.44
CA ARG A 5 31.80 -5.63 -46.09
C ARG A 5 31.54 -6.76 -45.08
N SER A 6 32.58 -7.44 -44.62
CA SER A 6 32.47 -8.31 -43.45
C SER A 6 32.41 -7.44 -42.19
N SER A 7 31.22 -7.26 -41.63
CA SER A 7 31.09 -6.65 -40.30
C SER A 7 31.62 -7.66 -39.27
N SER A 8 32.65 -7.29 -38.50
CA SER A 8 33.20 -8.21 -37.48
C SER A 8 32.13 -8.59 -36.44
N PRO A 9 32.13 -9.83 -35.92
CA PRO A 9 31.14 -10.30 -34.95
C PRO A 9 31.01 -9.38 -33.74
N ALA A 10 32.14 -8.83 -33.23
CA ALA A 10 32.16 -7.90 -32.10
C ALA A 10 31.36 -6.60 -32.34
N LYS A 11 31.41 -6.04 -33.56
CA LYS A 11 30.59 -4.86 -33.93
C LYS A 11 29.11 -5.20 -34.02
N ARG A 12 28.77 -6.45 -34.33
CA ARG A 12 27.39 -6.96 -34.37
C ARG A 12 26.83 -7.18 -32.96
N TYR A 13 27.62 -7.75 -32.05
CA TYR A 13 27.24 -7.92 -30.63
C TYR A 13 27.14 -6.59 -29.88
N ALA A 14 28.06 -5.64 -30.12
CA ALA A 14 27.99 -4.31 -29.53
C ALA A 14 26.73 -3.54 -29.98
N ARG A 15 26.34 -3.64 -31.26
CA ARG A 15 25.09 -3.07 -31.77
C ARG A 15 23.84 -3.78 -31.22
N ALA A 16 23.91 -5.10 -31.05
CA ALA A 16 22.82 -5.90 -30.50
C ALA A 16 22.56 -5.59 -29.01
N ALA A 17 23.57 -5.18 -28.24
CA ALA A 17 23.43 -4.73 -26.85
C ALA A 17 23.07 -3.23 -26.72
N LEU A 18 23.51 -2.40 -27.66
CA LEU A 18 23.26 -0.95 -27.64
C LEU A 18 21.78 -0.60 -27.83
N ILE A 19 21.06 -1.32 -28.70
CA ILE A 19 19.64 -1.05 -28.95
C ILE A 19 18.78 -1.30 -27.69
N PRO A 20 18.85 -2.47 -27.02
CA PRO A 20 18.16 -2.69 -25.75
C PRO A 20 18.54 -1.69 -24.66
N LEU A 21 19.81 -1.26 -24.58
CA LEU A 21 20.25 -0.27 -23.60
C LEU A 21 19.62 1.09 -23.87
N LEU A 22 19.66 1.56 -25.13
CA LEU A 22 19.02 2.82 -25.52
C LEU A 22 17.51 2.78 -25.28
N LEU A 23 16.85 1.68 -25.63
CA LEU A 23 15.42 1.49 -25.36
C LEU A 23 15.14 1.52 -23.85
N SER A 24 15.96 0.85 -23.03
CA SER A 24 15.82 0.87 -21.57
C SER A 24 16.01 2.27 -20.99
N CYS A 25 17.00 3.03 -21.48
CA CYS A 25 17.20 4.42 -21.09
C CYS A 25 16.04 5.32 -21.49
N LEU A 26 15.50 5.16 -22.70
CA LEU A 26 14.33 5.91 -23.17
C LEU A 26 13.08 5.57 -22.36
N LEU A 27 12.86 4.30 -22.04
CA LEU A 27 11.75 3.85 -21.19
C LEU A 27 11.88 4.41 -19.77
N LEU A 28 13.08 4.40 -19.18
CA LEU A 28 13.31 5.00 -17.87
C LEU A 28 13.12 6.51 -17.88
N LEU A 29 13.54 7.20 -18.95
CA LEU A 29 13.30 8.64 -19.10
C LEU A 29 11.81 8.93 -19.21
N ALA A 30 11.08 8.19 -20.04
CA ALA A 30 9.63 8.31 -20.16
C ALA A 30 8.93 8.03 -18.81
N ALA A 31 9.35 6.98 -18.10
CA ALA A 31 8.85 6.68 -16.76
C ALA A 31 9.10 7.83 -15.80
N ARG A 32 10.29 8.45 -15.79
CA ARG A 32 10.58 9.64 -14.96
C ARG A 32 9.69 10.84 -15.31
N LEU A 33 9.41 11.07 -16.59
CA LEU A 33 8.53 12.16 -17.02
C LEU A 33 7.08 11.93 -16.58
N ILE A 34 6.62 10.68 -16.55
CA ILE A 34 5.28 10.31 -16.07
C ILE A 34 5.23 10.31 -14.54
N ALA A 35 6.28 9.85 -13.87
CA ALA A 35 6.41 9.72 -12.41
C ALA A 35 6.62 11.07 -11.70
N GLN A 36 5.84 12.08 -12.08
CA GLN A 36 5.80 13.37 -11.41
C GLN A 36 4.62 13.42 -10.44
N PRO A 37 4.77 14.07 -9.27
CA PRO A 37 3.64 14.34 -8.37
C PRO A 37 2.48 15.01 -9.13
N PRO A 38 1.25 14.47 -9.07
CA PRO A 38 0.12 15.08 -9.75
C PRO A 38 -0.20 16.43 -9.12
N SER A 39 -0.49 17.45 -9.93
CA SER A 39 -0.93 18.76 -9.44
C SER A 39 -2.39 18.78 -8.99
N SER A 40 -3.16 17.74 -9.33
CA SER A 40 -4.60 17.64 -9.09
C SER A 40 -4.96 16.64 -7.99
N LEU A 41 -4.05 16.39 -7.04
CA LEU A 41 -4.34 15.53 -5.89
C LEU A 41 -5.43 16.15 -5.03
N ARG A 42 -6.30 15.29 -4.49
CA ARG A 42 -7.36 15.65 -3.54
C ARG A 42 -6.76 15.76 -2.13
N PRO A 43 -7.48 16.39 -1.18
CA PRO A 43 -7.11 16.32 0.24
C PRO A 43 -6.95 14.86 0.67
N LYS A 44 -5.90 14.59 1.45
CA LYS A 44 -5.49 13.20 1.71
C LYS A 44 -6.44 12.49 2.64
N ILE A 45 -6.62 11.19 2.44
CA ILE A 45 -7.39 10.31 3.33
C ILE A 45 -6.51 9.15 3.77
N PHE A 46 -6.29 9.06 5.07
CA PHE A 46 -5.58 7.95 5.68
C PHE A 46 -6.57 7.03 6.38
N VAL A 47 -6.65 5.78 5.93
CA VAL A 47 -7.36 4.71 6.63
C VAL A 47 -6.40 4.12 7.65
N ILE A 48 -6.66 4.45 8.91
CA ILE A 48 -5.73 4.23 10.04
C ILE A 48 -6.21 3.12 10.99
N GLY A 49 -7.16 2.29 10.56
CA GLY A 49 -7.46 1.05 11.29
C GLY A 49 -6.38 -0.01 11.05
N LEU A 50 -6.17 -0.86 12.06
CA LEU A 50 -5.22 -1.98 11.95
C LEU A 50 -5.66 -2.99 10.89
N SER A 51 -4.75 -3.88 10.48
CA SER A 51 -5.08 -4.92 9.52
C SER A 51 -6.32 -5.71 9.96
N LYS A 52 -7.04 -6.23 8.97
CA LYS A 52 -8.30 -6.98 9.15
C LYS A 52 -9.49 -6.20 9.70
N THR A 53 -9.43 -4.87 9.73
CA THR A 53 -10.59 -3.98 9.99
C THR A 53 -11.30 -3.49 8.72
N GLY A 54 -10.99 -4.05 7.55
CA GLY A 54 -11.66 -3.68 6.29
C GLY A 54 -10.97 -2.59 5.48
N THR A 55 -9.72 -2.26 5.82
CA THR A 55 -8.86 -1.28 5.12
C THR A 55 -9.03 -1.38 3.60
N SER A 56 -8.76 -2.55 3.02
CA SER A 56 -8.83 -2.78 1.56
C SER A 56 -10.18 -2.41 0.93
N SER A 57 -11.28 -2.70 1.63
CA SER A 57 -12.63 -2.38 1.13
C SER A 57 -12.89 -0.87 1.14
N ILE A 58 -12.38 -0.17 2.16
CA ILE A 58 -12.46 1.28 2.26
C ILE A 58 -11.59 1.94 1.18
N GLY A 59 -10.39 1.42 0.91
CA GLY A 59 -9.58 1.92 -0.20
C GLY A 59 -10.21 1.66 -1.57
N ASP A 60 -10.91 0.55 -1.78
CA ASP A 60 -11.69 0.31 -3.01
C ASP A 60 -12.81 1.34 -3.14
N ALA A 61 -13.51 1.65 -2.04
CA ALA A 61 -14.55 2.67 -2.02
C ALA A 61 -13.98 4.06 -2.36
N LEU A 62 -12.81 4.41 -1.82
CA LEU A 62 -12.11 5.64 -2.16
C LEU A 62 -11.69 5.67 -3.64
N ALA A 63 -11.22 4.56 -4.19
CA ALA A 63 -10.89 4.45 -5.61
C ALA A 63 -12.11 4.65 -6.52
N LEU A 64 -13.27 4.11 -6.13
CA LEU A 64 -14.55 4.37 -6.81
C LEU A 64 -14.89 5.87 -6.79
N LEU A 65 -14.70 6.53 -5.65
CA LEU A 65 -14.81 7.99 -5.50
C LEU A 65 -13.66 8.77 -6.19
N ARG A 66 -12.87 8.12 -7.03
CA ARG A 66 -11.80 8.70 -7.85
C ARG A 66 -10.63 9.26 -7.02
N TYR A 67 -10.40 8.74 -5.82
CA TYR A 67 -9.14 8.96 -5.11
C TYR A 67 -8.05 8.08 -5.73
N LYS A 68 -6.87 8.63 -5.94
CA LYS A 68 -5.70 7.84 -6.30
C LYS A 68 -5.18 7.11 -5.06
N ARG A 69 -5.54 5.83 -4.94
CA ARG A 69 -5.28 4.99 -3.78
C ARG A 69 -3.92 4.28 -3.84
N LEU A 70 -3.21 4.30 -2.72
CA LEU A 70 -2.10 3.40 -2.40
C LEU A 70 -2.57 2.31 -1.43
N GLY A 71 -2.94 1.14 -1.99
CA GLY A 71 -3.27 -0.06 -1.21
C GLY A 71 -2.05 -0.95 -0.93
N TRP A 72 -2.27 -2.08 -0.23
CA TRP A 72 -1.23 -3.05 0.04
C TRP A 72 -0.68 -3.70 -1.25
N LYS A 73 0.64 -3.60 -1.45
CA LYS A 73 1.39 -4.25 -2.53
C LYS A 73 2.59 -4.97 -1.94
N ASP A 74 2.56 -6.30 -1.92
CA ASP A 74 3.47 -7.17 -1.16
C ASP A 74 4.90 -6.62 -0.97
N ILE A 75 5.69 -6.52 -2.04
CA ILE A 75 7.08 -6.06 -1.98
C ILE A 75 7.21 -4.59 -1.51
N ARG A 76 6.41 -3.67 -2.07
CA ARG A 76 6.49 -2.24 -1.75
C ARG A 76 6.02 -1.96 -0.33
N SER A 77 4.90 -2.50 0.09
CA SER A 77 4.33 -2.27 1.42
C SER A 77 5.23 -2.85 2.51
N ARG A 78 5.85 -4.02 2.29
CA ARG A 78 6.86 -4.55 3.21
C ARG A 78 8.07 -3.61 3.33
N HIS A 79 8.60 -3.12 2.21
CA HIS A 79 9.68 -2.13 2.23
C HIS A 79 9.30 -0.87 3.01
N LEU A 80 8.07 -0.35 2.84
CA LEU A 80 7.57 0.80 3.60
C LEU A 80 7.45 0.50 5.10
N VAL A 81 7.05 -0.72 5.47
CA VAL A 81 7.00 -1.14 6.88
C VAL A 81 8.40 -1.24 7.48
N HIS A 82 9.39 -1.78 6.76
CA HIS A 82 10.75 -1.88 7.29
C HIS A 82 11.45 -0.54 7.38
N THR A 83 11.28 0.34 6.40
CA THR A 83 11.78 1.73 6.51
C THR A 83 11.18 2.42 7.73
N TRP A 84 9.87 2.28 7.96
CA TRP A 84 9.21 2.77 9.17
C TRP A 84 9.75 2.16 10.47
N ALA A 85 9.88 0.83 10.54
CA ALA A 85 10.32 0.13 11.75
C ALA A 85 11.74 0.53 12.17
N ASN A 86 12.54 1.04 11.24
CA ASN A 86 13.89 1.52 11.48
C ASN A 86 14.00 3.05 11.55
N GLY A 87 12.87 3.76 11.64
CA GLY A 87 12.83 5.22 11.81
C GLY A 87 13.11 6.03 10.54
N ASP A 88 13.20 5.40 9.36
CA ASP A 88 13.33 6.08 8.08
C ASP A 88 11.96 6.31 7.42
N PHE A 89 11.42 7.51 7.60
CA PHE A 89 10.11 7.86 7.03
C PHE A 89 10.18 8.44 5.62
N ARG A 90 11.38 8.59 5.02
CA ARG A 90 11.55 9.26 3.72
C ARG A 90 10.78 8.55 2.62
N ALA A 91 10.80 7.22 2.59
CA ALA A 91 10.09 6.43 1.60
C ALA A 91 8.57 6.62 1.70
N LEU A 92 8.03 6.63 2.92
CA LEU A 92 6.61 6.88 3.21
C LEU A 92 6.18 8.28 2.78
N ILE A 93 6.90 9.31 3.24
CA ILE A 93 6.64 10.72 2.91
C ILE A 93 6.77 10.94 1.39
N ASN A 94 7.67 10.22 0.71
CA ASN A 94 7.73 10.34 -0.73
C ASN A 94 6.47 9.78 -1.41
N GLN A 95 5.87 8.70 -0.91
CA GLN A 95 4.62 8.18 -1.46
C GLN A 95 3.47 9.18 -1.35
N THR A 96 3.40 9.95 -0.26
CA THR A 96 2.28 10.87 -0.05
C THR A 96 2.19 11.97 -1.12
N ARG A 97 3.28 12.22 -1.86
CA ARG A 97 3.32 13.16 -2.99
C ARG A 97 2.59 12.66 -4.23
N TYR A 98 2.26 11.37 -4.32
CA TYR A 98 1.75 10.74 -5.55
C TYR A 98 0.33 10.17 -5.42
N PHE A 99 -0.20 10.13 -4.21
CA PHE A 99 -1.47 9.48 -3.88
C PHE A 99 -2.33 10.37 -2.98
N ASP A 100 -3.64 10.09 -3.02
CA ASP A 100 -4.66 10.77 -2.21
C ASP A 100 -5.10 9.91 -1.03
N ALA A 101 -5.20 8.60 -1.22
CA ALA A 101 -5.75 7.67 -0.23
C ALA A 101 -4.72 6.60 0.17
N PHE A 102 -4.59 6.34 1.47
CA PHE A 102 -3.59 5.45 2.04
C PHE A 102 -4.26 4.48 3.01
N GLU A 103 -3.89 3.20 2.96
CA GLU A 103 -4.50 2.18 3.80
C GLU A 103 -3.50 1.08 4.18
N ASP A 104 -3.85 0.33 5.22
CA ASP A 104 -3.05 -0.76 5.76
C ASP A 104 -1.70 -0.30 6.33
N LEU A 105 -0.87 -1.23 6.79
CA LEU A 105 0.41 -0.91 7.41
C LEU A 105 1.38 -0.21 6.44
N PRO A 106 2.19 0.75 6.91
CA PRO A 106 2.34 1.21 8.30
C PRO A 106 1.50 2.46 8.65
N TRP A 107 0.57 2.88 7.79
CA TRP A 107 -0.16 4.15 7.95
C TRP A 107 -0.90 4.34 9.29
N PRO A 108 -1.47 3.29 9.92
CA PRO A 108 -2.04 3.38 11.26
C PRO A 108 -1.09 3.93 12.32
N PHE A 109 0.24 3.85 12.12
CA PHE A 109 1.23 4.35 13.08
C PHE A 109 1.95 5.62 12.60
N MET A 110 1.52 6.18 11.47
CA MET A 110 2.03 7.44 10.90
C MET A 110 1.01 8.58 11.00
N TYR A 111 -0.18 8.33 11.56
CA TYR A 111 -1.29 9.29 11.51
C TYR A 111 -0.97 10.64 12.14
N GLN A 112 -0.16 10.69 13.20
CA GLN A 112 0.20 11.94 13.87
C GLN A 112 1.09 12.80 12.96
N GLN A 113 2.16 12.21 12.43
CA GLN A 113 3.08 12.85 11.49
C GLN A 113 2.34 13.28 10.22
N MET A 114 1.42 12.46 9.72
CA MET A 114 0.63 12.79 8.53
C MET A 114 -0.38 13.91 8.82
N ALA A 115 -0.97 13.95 10.03
CA ALA A 115 -1.91 14.99 10.41
C ALA A 115 -1.24 16.36 10.58
N GLU A 116 0.01 16.38 11.02
CA GLU A 116 0.85 17.57 11.12
C GLU A 116 1.33 18.04 9.74
N MET A 117 1.79 17.10 8.90
CA MET A 117 2.28 17.40 7.55
C MET A 117 1.19 17.88 6.60
N TYR A 118 -0.03 17.36 6.75
CA TYR A 118 -1.17 17.67 5.87
C TYR A 118 -2.35 18.16 6.69
N PRO A 119 -2.46 19.48 7.00
CA PRO A 119 -3.53 20.03 7.84
C PRO A 119 -4.94 19.79 7.30
N ASP A 120 -5.09 19.64 5.98
CA ASP A 120 -6.35 19.36 5.29
C ASP A 120 -6.68 17.86 5.20
N ALA A 121 -5.74 16.98 5.57
CA ALA A 121 -5.96 15.54 5.53
C ALA A 121 -7.03 15.07 6.51
N LYS A 122 -7.72 14.01 6.11
CA LYS A 122 -8.77 13.31 6.82
C LYS A 122 -8.32 11.90 7.21
N PHE A 123 -8.87 11.40 8.31
CA PHE A 123 -8.47 10.15 8.93
C PHE A 123 -9.69 9.29 9.23
N VAL A 124 -9.67 8.04 8.75
CA VAL A 124 -10.73 7.06 8.96
C VAL A 124 -10.19 5.93 9.82
N LEU A 125 -10.65 5.84 11.07
CA LEU A 125 -10.37 4.67 11.91
C LEU A 125 -11.36 3.58 11.57
N SER A 126 -10.89 2.57 10.84
CA SER A 126 -11.70 1.40 10.51
C SER A 126 -11.71 0.39 11.65
N LEU A 127 -12.88 -0.13 11.97
CA LEU A 127 -13.14 -1.02 13.10
C LEU A 127 -13.96 -2.24 12.66
N ARG A 128 -13.98 -3.26 13.51
CA ARG A 128 -14.97 -4.34 13.47
C ARG A 128 -16.08 -4.05 14.47
N ARG A 129 -17.20 -4.74 14.33
CA ARG A 129 -18.33 -4.65 15.27
C ARG A 129 -17.94 -4.98 16.71
N ASP A 130 -16.94 -5.85 16.89
CA ASP A 130 -16.38 -6.22 18.18
C ASP A 130 -14.95 -6.78 18.05
N GLU A 131 -14.21 -6.77 19.15
CA GLU A 131 -12.81 -7.21 19.23
C GLU A 131 -12.65 -8.71 18.94
N ARG A 132 -13.62 -9.53 19.33
CA ARG A 132 -13.58 -10.99 19.13
C ARG A 132 -13.64 -11.32 17.64
N VAL A 133 -14.48 -10.62 16.88
CA VAL A 133 -14.57 -10.73 15.42
C VAL A 133 -13.27 -10.27 14.75
N TRP A 134 -12.69 -9.18 15.24
CA TRP A 134 -11.39 -8.72 14.76
C TRP A 134 -10.28 -9.76 15.02
N LEU A 135 -10.17 -10.26 16.25
CA LEU A 135 -9.16 -11.23 16.66
C LEU A 135 -9.26 -12.53 15.85
N GLU A 136 -10.48 -13.02 15.62
CA GLU A 136 -10.69 -14.21 14.78
C GLU A 136 -10.31 -13.97 13.31
N SER A 137 -10.46 -12.73 12.81
CA SER A 137 -9.96 -12.36 11.48
C SER A 137 -8.43 -12.28 11.45
N MET A 138 -7.81 -11.78 12.51
CA MET A 138 -6.36 -11.73 12.68
C MET A 138 -5.74 -13.12 12.79
N ARG A 139 -6.33 -14.02 13.58
CA ARG A 139 -5.89 -15.42 13.71
C ARG A 139 -5.79 -16.08 12.34
N ARG A 140 -6.83 -15.97 11.52
CA ARG A 140 -6.85 -16.50 10.15
C ARG A 140 -5.89 -15.80 9.18
N HIS A 141 -5.53 -14.55 9.43
CA HIS A 141 -4.62 -13.80 8.59
C HIS A 141 -3.16 -14.16 8.88
N VAL A 142 -2.77 -14.13 10.16
CA VAL A 142 -1.42 -14.43 10.62
C VAL A 142 -1.11 -15.92 10.53
N GLY A 143 -2.09 -16.80 10.74
CA GLY A 143 -1.94 -18.24 10.60
C GLY A 143 -1.61 -18.73 9.17
N ARG A 144 -1.61 -17.84 8.17
CA ARG A 144 -1.18 -18.15 6.79
C ARG A 144 0.33 -17.99 6.58
N GLY A 145 1.01 -17.33 7.50
CA GLY A 145 2.44 -17.04 7.42
C GLY A 145 2.82 -15.98 8.43
N SER A 146 3.76 -16.31 9.30
CA SER A 146 4.38 -15.36 10.21
C SER A 146 5.21 -14.36 9.42
N TRP A 147 5.08 -13.08 9.73
CA TRP A 147 5.97 -12.03 9.25
C TRP A 147 6.51 -11.26 10.43
N GLN A 148 7.84 -11.12 10.52
CA GLN A 148 8.49 -10.54 11.71
C GLN A 148 7.98 -9.15 12.06
N ALA A 149 7.63 -8.36 11.04
CA ALA A 149 7.16 -6.99 11.25
C ALA A 149 5.82 -6.89 11.99
N TYR A 150 5.02 -7.97 12.06
CA TYR A 150 3.83 -7.99 12.91
C TYR A 150 4.14 -7.73 14.38
N GLY A 151 5.32 -8.14 14.86
CA GLY A 151 5.75 -7.87 16.24
C GLY A 151 5.77 -6.38 16.57
N TYR A 152 6.11 -5.51 15.60
CA TYR A 152 6.15 -4.06 15.82
C TYR A 152 4.77 -3.42 16.02
N PHE A 153 3.72 -4.01 15.43
CA PHE A 153 2.38 -3.44 15.42
C PHE A 153 1.44 -4.12 16.42
N TYR A 154 1.60 -5.42 16.60
CA TYR A 154 0.68 -6.27 17.36
C TYR A 154 1.30 -6.84 18.64
N GLY A 155 2.60 -6.61 18.86
CA GLY A 155 3.35 -7.17 19.99
C GLY A 155 3.68 -8.66 19.87
N ALA A 156 3.17 -9.34 18.83
CA ALA A 156 3.44 -10.75 18.55
C ALA A 156 3.42 -11.01 17.03
N THR A 157 4.18 -12.02 16.59
CA THR A 157 4.19 -12.49 15.19
C THR A 157 3.12 -13.54 14.91
N GLU A 158 2.46 -14.03 15.97
CA GLU A 158 1.43 -15.07 15.96
C GLU A 158 0.29 -14.64 16.89
N VAL A 159 -0.92 -15.13 16.62
CA VAL A 159 -2.09 -14.83 17.47
C VAL A 159 -2.29 -15.90 18.53
N GLU A 160 -2.05 -17.16 18.18
CA GLU A 160 -2.25 -18.29 19.08
C GLU A 160 -1.27 -18.20 20.26
N GLY A 161 -1.80 -18.27 21.48
CA GLY A 161 -1.01 -18.11 22.71
C GLY A 161 -0.61 -16.67 23.05
N HIS A 162 -0.99 -15.70 22.22
CA HIS A 162 -0.69 -14.28 22.38
C HIS A 162 -1.94 -13.39 22.23
N GLU A 163 -3.13 -13.97 22.38
CA GLU A 163 -4.40 -13.31 22.11
C GLU A 163 -4.55 -11.99 22.87
N GLU A 164 -4.22 -12.00 24.17
CA GLU A 164 -4.34 -10.80 25.00
C GLU A 164 -3.39 -9.70 24.55
N VAL A 165 -2.13 -10.03 24.20
CA VAL A 165 -1.15 -9.06 23.68
C VAL A 165 -1.67 -8.42 22.39
N VAL A 166 -2.20 -9.25 21.48
CA VAL A 166 -2.73 -8.79 20.20
C VAL A 166 -3.99 -7.94 20.40
N VAL A 167 -4.91 -8.33 21.28
CA VAL A 167 -6.12 -7.53 21.60
C VAL A 167 -5.75 -6.20 22.27
N GLN A 168 -4.78 -6.20 23.18
CA GLN A 168 -4.31 -4.97 23.82
C GLN A 168 -3.67 -4.02 22.81
N SER A 169 -2.94 -4.52 21.81
CA SER A 169 -2.44 -3.67 20.72
C SER A 169 -3.56 -2.96 19.96
N TYR A 170 -4.68 -3.65 19.70
CA TYR A 170 -5.87 -3.08 19.07
C TYR A 170 -6.53 -2.01 19.94
N ARG A 171 -6.77 -2.31 21.22
CA ARG A 171 -7.34 -1.36 22.18
C ARG A 171 -6.48 -0.10 22.28
N ASN A 172 -5.20 -0.27 22.57
CA ASN A 172 -4.25 0.83 22.70
C ASN A 172 -4.22 1.70 21.44
N HIS A 173 -4.16 1.09 20.25
CA HIS A 173 -4.18 1.83 19.00
C HIS A 173 -5.47 2.66 18.84
N THR A 174 -6.64 2.04 19.03
CA THR A 174 -7.93 2.74 18.89
C THR A 174 -8.10 3.87 19.90
N GLU A 175 -7.69 3.66 21.15
CA GLU A 175 -7.73 4.66 22.21
C GLU A 175 -6.78 5.84 21.92
N ASN A 176 -5.55 5.55 21.48
CA ASN A 176 -4.57 6.57 21.13
C ASN A 176 -5.04 7.44 19.96
N VAL A 177 -5.59 6.82 18.91
CA VAL A 177 -6.15 7.54 17.76
C VAL A 177 -7.31 8.44 18.20
N ARG A 178 -8.26 7.92 18.98
CA ARG A 178 -9.40 8.69 19.51
C ARG A 178 -8.92 9.85 20.38
N ALA A 179 -7.94 9.62 21.24
CA ALA A 179 -7.37 10.65 22.10
C ALA A 179 -6.71 11.77 21.27
N TYR A 180 -5.94 11.41 20.24
CA TYR A 180 -5.27 12.37 19.37
C TYR A 180 -6.25 13.25 18.58
N PHE A 181 -7.31 12.67 18.02
CA PHE A 181 -8.29 13.40 17.21
C PHE A 181 -9.44 14.02 18.01
N ARG A 182 -9.47 13.87 19.34
CA ARG A 182 -10.51 14.46 20.20
C ARG A 182 -10.67 15.97 20.01
N SER A 183 -9.58 16.68 19.73
CA SER A 183 -9.58 18.13 19.49
C SER A 183 -9.79 18.53 18.02
N ARG A 184 -9.95 17.56 17.11
CA ARG A 184 -10.03 17.75 15.64
C ARG A 184 -11.11 16.84 15.01
N PRO A 185 -12.35 16.83 15.52
CA PRO A 185 -13.40 15.91 15.07
C PRO A 185 -13.75 16.07 13.58
N GLU A 186 -13.55 17.24 13.00
CA GLU A 186 -13.77 17.51 11.57
C GLU A 186 -12.79 16.78 10.64
N ARG A 187 -11.67 16.29 11.18
CA ARG A 187 -10.66 15.53 10.43
C ARG A 187 -10.77 14.03 10.61
N TYR A 188 -11.69 13.56 11.43
CA TYR A 188 -11.72 12.19 11.92
C TYR A 188 -13.10 11.56 11.81
N ALA A 189 -13.13 10.30 11.40
CA ALA A 189 -14.33 9.47 11.50
C ALA A 189 -14.00 8.02 11.85
N GLU A 190 -14.91 7.38 12.57
CA GLU A 190 -14.90 5.93 12.80
C GLU A 190 -15.84 5.25 11.81
N LEU A 191 -15.40 4.11 11.28
CA LEU A 191 -16.16 3.31 10.32
C LEU A 191 -16.10 1.84 10.75
N VAL A 192 -17.26 1.26 11.09
CA VAL A 192 -17.38 -0.16 11.41
C VAL A 192 -17.66 -0.93 10.13
N ILE A 193 -16.67 -1.65 9.60
CA ILE A 193 -16.78 -2.25 8.25
C ILE A 193 -17.96 -3.23 8.15
N ASP A 194 -18.36 -3.83 9.26
CA ASP A 194 -19.45 -4.80 9.31
C ASP A 194 -20.85 -4.16 9.10
N ASP A 195 -20.96 -2.82 9.09
CA ASP A 195 -22.22 -2.09 8.84
C ASP A 195 -22.63 -2.00 7.35
N GLY A 196 -21.82 -2.55 6.44
CA GLY A 196 -22.15 -2.65 5.01
C GLY A 196 -22.33 -1.27 4.35
N ASP A 197 -23.47 -1.05 3.68
CA ASP A 197 -23.70 0.13 2.85
C ASP A 197 -23.75 1.46 3.63
N LYS A 198 -24.03 1.41 4.95
CA LYS A 198 -23.95 2.59 5.83
C LYS A 198 -22.56 3.22 5.85
N ASN A 199 -21.52 2.46 5.51
CA ASN A 199 -20.17 2.96 5.43
C ASN A 199 -19.97 4.02 4.34
N TRP A 200 -20.86 4.08 3.32
CA TRP A 200 -20.85 5.18 2.35
C TRP A 200 -21.12 6.53 3.02
N GLU A 201 -22.04 6.59 3.99
CA GLU A 201 -22.37 7.84 4.68
C GLU A 201 -21.15 8.41 5.41
N VAL A 202 -20.43 7.55 6.13
CA VAL A 202 -19.22 7.92 6.85
C VAL A 202 -18.13 8.36 5.87
N LEU A 203 -17.88 7.56 4.84
CA LEU A 203 -16.82 7.82 3.88
C LEU A 203 -17.08 9.11 3.09
N CYS A 204 -18.33 9.35 2.69
CA CYS A 204 -18.71 10.55 1.94
C CYS A 204 -18.56 11.84 2.74
N ARG A 205 -18.70 11.80 4.08
CA ARG A 205 -18.37 12.97 4.93
C ARG A 205 -16.89 13.30 4.90
N MET A 206 -16.02 12.29 4.75
CA MET A 206 -14.56 12.49 4.74
C MET A 206 -14.02 12.77 3.34
N ALA A 207 -14.61 12.14 2.32
CA ALA A 207 -14.16 12.15 0.93
C ALA A 207 -14.90 13.15 0.03
N ASP A 208 -15.80 13.94 0.61
CA ASP A 208 -16.62 14.96 -0.07
C ASP A 208 -17.31 14.40 -1.33
N CYS A 209 -18.38 13.63 -1.12
CA CYS A 209 -19.18 13.08 -2.21
C CYS A 209 -20.05 14.14 -2.89
N ALA A 210 -20.20 14.03 -4.21
CA ALA A 210 -20.89 15.00 -5.04
C ALA A 210 -22.31 15.32 -4.54
N GLY A 211 -22.54 16.57 -4.13
CA GLY A 211 -23.85 17.06 -3.71
C GLY A 211 -24.35 16.47 -2.39
N GLY A 212 -23.45 15.96 -1.52
CA GLY A 212 -23.81 15.42 -0.21
C GLY A 212 -24.56 14.08 -0.24
N ARG A 213 -24.61 13.44 -1.41
CA ARG A 213 -25.30 12.16 -1.63
C ARG A 213 -24.35 10.98 -1.54
N VAL A 214 -24.89 9.79 -1.24
CA VAL A 214 -24.12 8.54 -1.19
C VAL A 214 -24.25 7.76 -2.50
N PRO A 215 -23.23 6.98 -2.91
CA PRO A 215 -23.34 6.12 -4.08
C PRO A 215 -24.48 5.10 -3.98
N SER A 216 -25.16 4.84 -5.10
CA SER A 216 -26.26 3.87 -5.19
C SER A 216 -25.80 2.40 -5.28
N ILE A 217 -24.49 2.16 -5.21
CA ILE A 217 -23.88 0.83 -5.32
C ILE A 217 -23.55 0.26 -3.94
N PRO A 218 -23.50 -1.08 -3.78
CA PRO A 218 -23.07 -1.69 -2.53
C PRO A 218 -21.66 -1.25 -2.13
N PHE A 219 -21.42 -1.11 -0.82
CA PHE A 219 -20.09 -0.83 -0.32
C PHE A 219 -19.15 -2.01 -0.67
N PRO A 220 -17.93 -1.75 -1.17
CA PRO A 220 -17.02 -2.81 -1.59
C PRO A 220 -16.77 -3.84 -0.49
N LYS A 221 -16.64 -5.11 -0.89
CA LYS A 221 -16.33 -6.22 0.01
C LYS A 221 -15.14 -7.01 -0.52
N SER A 222 -13.96 -6.50 -0.23
CA SER A 222 -12.69 -7.03 -0.74
C SER A 222 -11.92 -7.82 0.31
N ASN A 223 -10.98 -8.65 -0.16
CA ASN A 223 -10.10 -9.47 0.69
C ASN A 223 -10.87 -10.40 1.65
N THR A 224 -11.96 -11.00 1.17
CA THR A 224 -12.74 -11.99 1.92
C THR A 224 -12.00 -13.32 1.98
N ALA A 225 -12.29 -14.15 3.00
CA ALA A 225 -11.70 -15.48 3.11
C ALA A 225 -11.95 -16.36 1.87
N ALA A 226 -13.09 -16.17 1.18
CA ALA A 226 -13.50 -16.90 -0.01
C ALA A 226 -12.64 -16.60 -1.26
N HIS A 227 -12.05 -15.40 -1.36
CA HIS A 227 -11.19 -15.00 -2.49
C HIS A 227 -9.91 -15.86 -2.62
N TRP A 228 -9.57 -16.64 -1.59
CA TRP A 228 -8.29 -17.33 -1.49
C TRP A 228 -8.37 -18.85 -1.75
N GLN A 229 -9.53 -19.38 -2.16
CA GLN A 229 -9.64 -20.78 -2.59
C GLN A 229 -9.25 -20.94 -4.07
N GLN A 230 -7.96 -20.86 -4.39
CA GLN A 230 -7.41 -21.26 -5.70
C GLN A 230 -6.64 -22.59 -5.59
N GLY A 231 -6.76 -23.44 -6.61
CA GLY A 231 -6.39 -24.86 -6.62
C GLY A 231 -4.92 -25.20 -6.28
N SER A 232 -4.71 -26.47 -5.94
CA SER A 232 -3.57 -26.98 -5.14
C SER A 232 -2.17 -26.77 -5.74
N VAL A 233 -1.98 -26.84 -7.05
CA VAL A 233 -0.62 -26.75 -7.64
C VAL A 233 -0.15 -25.31 -7.79
N VAL A 234 -1.00 -24.44 -8.35
CA VAL A 234 -0.72 -22.99 -8.49
C VAL A 234 -0.67 -22.34 -7.11
N GLY A 235 -1.54 -22.78 -6.18
CA GLY A 235 -1.48 -22.38 -4.78
C GLY A 235 -0.14 -22.70 -4.12
N ASN A 236 0.39 -23.92 -4.30
CA ASN A 236 1.68 -24.31 -3.72
C ASN A 236 2.86 -23.48 -4.28
N LEU A 237 2.88 -23.21 -5.58
CA LEU A 237 3.88 -22.32 -6.20
C LEU A 237 3.79 -20.89 -5.66
N HIS A 238 2.57 -20.35 -5.48
CA HIS A 238 2.39 -19.04 -4.86
C HIS A 238 2.81 -19.00 -3.40
N VAL A 239 2.58 -20.06 -2.63
CA VAL A 239 3.03 -20.17 -1.24
C VAL A 239 4.55 -20.18 -1.17
N LEU A 240 5.22 -20.99 -2.01
CA LEU A 240 6.69 -21.02 -2.09
C LEU A 240 7.27 -19.67 -2.51
N TRP A 241 6.66 -19.02 -3.50
CA TRP A 241 7.07 -17.70 -3.94
C TRP A 241 6.89 -16.65 -2.82
N GLY A 242 5.75 -16.62 -2.16
CA GLY A 242 5.48 -15.70 -1.04
C GLY A 242 6.43 -15.92 0.13
N TRP A 243 6.77 -17.17 0.44
CA TRP A 243 7.79 -17.52 1.43
C TRP A 243 9.17 -16.99 1.02
N PHE A 244 9.58 -17.23 -0.23
CA PHE A 244 10.87 -16.77 -0.74
C PHE A 244 10.98 -15.24 -0.71
N VAL A 245 9.96 -14.54 -1.19
CA VAL A 245 9.90 -13.07 -1.14
C VAL A 245 10.00 -12.58 0.30
N THR A 246 9.25 -13.17 1.23
CA THR A 246 9.31 -12.81 2.66
C THR A 246 10.72 -12.96 3.23
N ARG A 247 11.41 -14.08 2.94
CA ARG A 247 12.77 -14.32 3.46
C ARG A 247 13.82 -13.40 2.87
N VAL A 248 13.78 -13.20 1.55
CA VAL A 248 14.71 -12.26 0.88
C VAL A 248 14.49 -10.84 1.39
N GLU A 249 13.24 -10.45 1.59
CA GLU A 249 12.85 -9.17 2.16
C GLU A 249 13.43 -9.00 3.57
N GLU A 250 13.16 -9.94 4.49
CA GLU A 250 13.69 -9.91 5.86
C GLU A 250 15.22 -9.82 5.89
N MET A 251 15.92 -10.64 5.11
CA MET A 251 17.40 -10.61 5.03
C MET A 251 17.91 -9.27 4.48
N SER A 252 17.22 -8.70 3.49
CA SER A 252 17.57 -7.40 2.92
C SER A 252 17.40 -6.29 3.95
N ALA A 253 16.30 -6.31 4.72
CA ALA A 253 16.06 -5.36 5.79
C ALA A 253 17.13 -5.48 6.90
N GLU A 254 17.51 -6.68 7.30
CA GLU A 254 18.59 -6.87 8.29
C GLU A 254 19.93 -6.33 7.79
N SER A 255 20.31 -6.60 6.54
CA SER A 255 21.51 -5.99 5.94
C SER A 255 21.43 -4.46 5.93
N TYR A 256 20.25 -3.92 5.62
CA TYR A 256 20.07 -2.49 5.47
C TYR A 256 20.20 -1.75 6.82
N TYR A 257 19.61 -2.28 7.88
CA TYR A 257 19.44 -1.57 9.15
C TYR A 257 20.26 -2.10 10.33
N LYS A 258 20.80 -3.33 10.26
CA LYS A 258 21.57 -3.94 11.36
C LYS A 258 23.08 -4.07 11.05
N GLY A 259 23.62 -3.20 10.20
CA GLY A 259 25.06 -3.11 9.95
C GLY A 259 25.60 -4.02 8.83
N GLY A 260 24.82 -4.22 7.76
CA GLY A 260 25.29 -4.90 6.56
C GLY A 260 26.26 -4.06 5.71
N TRP A 261 26.59 -4.57 4.52
CA TRP A 261 27.65 -4.03 3.68
C TRP A 261 27.20 -2.75 2.97
N ALA A 262 27.89 -1.63 3.21
CA ALA A 262 27.53 -0.32 2.63
C ALA A 262 27.36 -0.33 1.10
N VAL A 263 28.19 -1.11 0.39
CA VAL A 263 28.09 -1.28 -1.07
C VAL A 263 26.81 -2.00 -1.50
N VAL A 264 26.38 -3.00 -0.74
CA VAL A 264 25.13 -3.73 -0.98
C VAL A 264 23.94 -2.81 -0.73
N ASN A 265 23.96 -2.07 0.38
CA ASN A 265 22.89 -1.13 0.72
C ASN A 265 22.77 -0.01 -0.32
N GLY A 266 23.90 0.56 -0.76
CA GLY A 266 23.91 1.55 -1.85
C GLY A 266 23.38 0.99 -3.18
N SER A 267 23.64 -0.29 -3.48
CA SER A 267 23.09 -0.95 -4.68
C SER A 267 21.58 -1.17 -4.57
N LEU A 268 21.11 -1.60 -3.39
CA LEU A 268 19.68 -1.77 -3.10
C LEU A 268 18.94 -0.42 -3.18
N ASP A 269 19.54 0.67 -2.73
CA ASP A 269 18.97 2.02 -2.85
C ASP A 269 18.72 2.44 -4.29
N VAL A 270 19.68 2.15 -5.17
CA VAL A 270 19.53 2.41 -6.60
C VAL A 270 18.38 1.56 -7.16
N CYS A 271 18.32 0.27 -6.80
CA CYS A 271 17.22 -0.61 -7.21
C CYS A 271 15.86 -0.09 -6.73
N TRP A 272 15.73 0.28 -5.45
CA TRP A 272 14.49 0.82 -4.91
C TRP A 272 14.08 2.15 -5.54
N SER A 273 15.06 3.00 -5.88
CA SER A 273 14.82 4.25 -6.60
C SER A 273 14.26 3.98 -8.00
N LEU A 274 14.82 3.01 -8.73
CA LEU A 274 14.31 2.60 -10.04
C LEU A 274 12.90 2.00 -9.95
N VAL A 275 12.67 1.10 -9.00
CA VAL A 275 11.35 0.50 -8.75
C VAL A 275 10.33 1.58 -8.39
N SER A 276 10.73 2.60 -7.61
CA SER A 276 9.86 3.73 -7.25
C SER A 276 9.42 4.52 -8.48
N VAL A 277 10.35 4.87 -9.37
CA VAL A 277 10.04 5.60 -10.62
C VAL A 277 9.08 4.78 -11.50
N ILE A 278 9.38 3.49 -11.71
CA ILE A 278 8.56 2.62 -12.56
C ILE A 278 7.16 2.48 -11.97
N GLU A 279 7.05 2.22 -10.67
CA GLU A 279 5.76 2.04 -10.02
C GLU A 279 4.92 3.32 -10.04
N GLN A 280 5.54 4.48 -9.81
CA GLN A 280 4.86 5.77 -9.92
C GLN A 280 4.34 6.01 -11.33
N ALA A 281 5.14 5.73 -12.36
CA ALA A 281 4.73 5.87 -13.74
C ALA A 281 3.57 4.92 -14.09
N CYS A 282 3.69 3.63 -13.74
CA CYS A 282 2.62 2.66 -13.96
C CYS A 282 1.35 3.02 -13.20
N SER A 283 1.46 3.46 -11.94
CA SER A 283 0.32 3.87 -11.14
C SER A 283 -0.38 5.10 -11.72
N GLU A 284 0.37 6.06 -12.27
CA GLU A 284 -0.18 7.25 -12.91
C GLU A 284 -0.91 6.89 -14.21
N LEU A 285 -0.32 6.04 -15.04
CA LEU A 285 -0.96 5.55 -16.26
C LEU A 285 -2.23 4.76 -15.95
N TYR A 286 -2.16 3.85 -14.98
CA TYR A 286 -3.31 3.07 -14.54
C TYR A 286 -4.43 3.97 -14.01
N TYR A 287 -4.09 4.94 -13.16
CA TYR A 287 -5.07 5.90 -12.64
C TYR A 287 -5.74 6.69 -13.78
N LYS A 288 -4.96 7.27 -14.72
CA LYS A 288 -5.51 7.98 -15.87
C LYS A 288 -6.39 7.11 -16.74
N ALA A 289 -5.99 5.87 -17.01
CA ALA A 289 -6.80 4.92 -17.75
C ALA A 289 -8.12 4.61 -17.04
N MET A 290 -8.08 4.33 -15.73
CA MET A 290 -9.26 4.11 -14.90
C MET A 290 -10.20 5.33 -14.89
N ILE A 291 -9.65 6.55 -14.77
CA ILE A 291 -10.46 7.76 -14.81
C ILE A 291 -11.14 7.92 -16.18
N ALA A 292 -10.40 7.69 -17.27
CA ALA A 292 -10.89 7.85 -18.63
C ALA A 292 -11.97 6.83 -19.02
N THR A 293 -11.96 5.63 -18.45
CA THR A 293 -12.89 4.54 -18.83
C THR A 293 -14.05 4.35 -17.87
N ALA A 294 -13.95 4.77 -16.61
CA ALA A 294 -14.99 4.46 -15.65
C ALA A 294 -16.20 5.38 -15.78
N GLU A 295 -17.38 4.78 -15.73
CA GLU A 295 -18.66 5.47 -15.75
C GLU A 295 -18.86 6.37 -14.52
N PRO A 296 -19.67 7.44 -14.62
CA PRO A 296 -20.06 8.24 -13.46
C PRO A 296 -20.77 7.36 -12.43
N LEU A 297 -20.39 7.50 -11.16
CA LEU A 297 -21.13 6.88 -10.06
C LEU A 297 -22.54 7.48 -10.00
N ALA A 298 -23.55 6.63 -9.91
CA ALA A 298 -24.91 7.06 -9.54
C ALA A 298 -24.94 7.37 -8.04
N PHE A 299 -25.63 8.45 -7.67
CA PHE A 299 -25.79 8.91 -6.30
C PHE A 299 -27.28 9.01 -5.95
N ASN A 300 -27.64 8.50 -4.77
CA ASN A 300 -29.00 8.56 -4.21
C ASN A 300 -29.22 9.86 -3.43
#